data_AF-A0A1Y1Y689-F1
#
_entry.id   AF-A0A1Y1Y689-F1
#
_cell.length_a   1.000
_cell.length_b   1.000
_cell.length_c   1.000
_cell.angle_alpha   90.00
_cell.angle_beta   90.00
_cell.angle_gamma   90.00
#
_symmetry.space_group_name_H-M   'P 1'
#
loop_
_entity.id
_entity.type
_entity.pdbx_description
1 polymer ?
#
loop_
_entity_poly.entity_id
_entity_poly.type
_entity_poly.pdbx_seq_one_letter_code
_entity_poly.pdbx_strand_id
1 'polypeptide(L)'
;MMPHQEARFLLPIFFPVIFIFSDKFKSAGKGFWTIFTVFNLVGFTIFGIFHQGGIIPVLSHIQHEINEPVFCSFYDEHIHCRYSYSLKDKEIDSQFKLRTNLIFYKTYMPPQHLLTMRLGDEGTSAVTFVDLAGAPLNVLQKTVNAYHGVSASAIQSDVMSNAAIFKITPNGEFERTLLVAPSVVDLGPLKARLKIIHQQWGHLNTDYFDRIIQDPIDSLYLNVYTLLDSTD
;
A
#
# COMPACT_ATOMS: atom_id res chain seq x y z
N MET A 1 -6.12 14.49 -18.99
CA MET A 1 -5.06 14.29 -17.99
C MET A 1 -4.44 12.94 -18.24
N MET A 2 -3.14 12.86 -18.53
CA MET A 2 -2.51 11.58 -18.86
C MET A 2 -2.60 10.62 -17.66
N PRO A 3 -2.98 9.34 -17.87
CA PRO A 3 -2.91 8.33 -16.82
C PRO A 3 -1.47 8.21 -16.31
N HIS A 4 -1.34 7.87 -15.04
CA HIS A 4 -0.08 7.94 -14.29
C HIS A 4 0.85 6.74 -14.57
N GLN A 5 1.01 6.33 -15.82
CA GLN A 5 1.74 5.09 -16.17
C GLN A 5 3.00 5.38 -17.01
N GLU A 6 4.15 5.16 -16.35
CA GLU A 6 5.50 4.81 -16.82
C GLU A 6 6.36 5.82 -17.61
N ALA A 7 5.87 6.59 -18.59
CA ALA A 7 6.78 7.44 -19.40
C ALA A 7 7.48 8.54 -18.57
N ARG A 8 6.88 8.96 -17.45
CA ARG A 8 7.40 9.98 -16.53
C ARG A 8 8.57 9.49 -15.68
N PHE A 9 8.73 8.17 -15.53
CA PHE A 9 9.79 7.58 -14.71
C PHE A 9 11.11 7.49 -15.48
N LEU A 10 11.06 7.33 -16.80
CA LEU A 10 12.24 7.26 -17.67
C LEU A 10 12.66 8.63 -18.21
N LEU A 11 11.74 9.60 -18.29
CA LEU A 11 12.04 10.96 -18.76
C LEU A 11 13.17 11.65 -17.96
N PRO A 12 13.23 11.53 -16.62
CA PRO A 12 14.33 12.05 -15.82
C PRO A 12 15.65 11.32 -16.07
N ILE A 13 15.63 10.06 -16.53
CA ILE A 13 16.83 9.24 -16.80
C ILE A 13 17.34 9.47 -18.23
N PHE A 14 16.46 9.86 -19.15
CA PHE A 14 16.80 10.09 -20.56
C PHE A 14 17.89 11.16 -20.74
N PHE A 15 17.76 12.30 -20.06
CA PHE A 15 18.77 13.36 -20.11
C PHE A 15 20.13 12.93 -19.51
N PRO A 16 20.20 12.37 -18.29
CA PRO A 16 21.43 11.80 -17.73
C PRO A 16 22.08 10.76 -18.64
N VAL A 17 21.31 9.84 -19.22
CA VAL A 17 21.82 8.79 -20.11
C VAL A 17 22.43 9.40 -21.37
N ILE A 18 21.71 10.26 -22.09
CA ILE A 18 22.25 10.96 -23.28
C ILE A 18 23.50 11.76 -22.93
N PHE A 19 23.47 12.43 -21.78
CA PHE A 19 24.56 13.29 -21.36
C PHE A 19 25.82 12.47 -21.00
N ILE A 20 25.68 11.33 -20.31
CA ILE A 20 26.80 10.40 -20.01
C ILE A 20 27.48 9.89 -21.29
N PHE A 21 26.70 9.65 -22.36
CA PHE A 21 27.23 9.22 -23.66
C PHE A 21 27.73 10.37 -24.54
N SER A 22 27.67 11.62 -24.08
CA SER A 22 28.23 12.77 -24.79
C SER A 22 29.72 12.94 -24.48
N ASP A 23 30.53 13.22 -25.51
CA ASP A 23 31.94 13.60 -25.33
C ASP A 23 32.13 14.84 -24.43
N LYS A 24 31.07 15.65 -24.28
CA LYS A 24 31.04 16.82 -23.39
C LYS A 24 31.01 16.47 -21.91
N PHE A 25 30.60 15.24 -21.54
CA PHE A 25 30.58 14.77 -20.16
C PHE A 25 31.98 14.73 -19.55
N LYS A 26 32.94 14.20 -20.30
CA LYS A 26 34.36 14.08 -19.87
C LYS A 26 35.05 15.44 -19.73
N SER A 27 34.56 16.44 -20.45
CA SER A 27 35.08 17.81 -20.43
C SER A 27 34.30 18.74 -19.48
N ALA A 28 33.35 18.20 -18.71
CA ALA A 28 32.51 19.01 -17.83
C ALA A 28 33.34 19.58 -16.66
N GLY A 29 33.27 20.90 -16.47
CA GLY A 29 34.01 21.60 -15.42
C GLY A 29 33.51 21.29 -14.01
N LYS A 30 34.30 21.64 -12.99
CA LYS A 30 33.98 21.38 -11.57
C LYS A 30 32.58 21.87 -11.15
N GLY A 31 32.16 23.04 -11.63
CA GLY A 31 30.83 23.60 -11.32
C GLY A 31 29.68 22.73 -11.80
N PHE A 32 29.80 22.10 -12.98
CA PHE A 32 28.81 21.14 -13.46
C PHE A 32 28.68 19.96 -12.48
N TRP A 33 29.80 19.37 -12.07
CA TRP A 33 29.79 18.22 -11.16
C TRP A 33 29.23 18.55 -9.78
N THR A 34 29.49 19.76 -9.28
CA THR A 34 28.85 20.24 -8.04
C THR A 34 27.33 20.32 -8.20
N ILE A 35 26.84 20.99 -9.24
CA ILE A 35 25.39 21.11 -9.50
C ILE A 35 24.76 19.74 -9.72
N PHE A 36 25.40 18.88 -10.53
CA PHE A 36 24.93 17.53 -10.83
C PHE A 36 24.84 16.68 -9.55
N THR A 37 25.86 16.72 -8.70
CA THR A 37 25.85 16.00 -7.43
C THR A 37 24.73 16.49 -6.51
N VAL A 38 24.56 17.81 -6.37
CA VAL A 38 23.49 18.40 -5.56
C VAL A 38 22.12 18.00 -6.11
N PHE A 39 21.92 18.09 -7.42
CA PHE A 39 20.68 17.68 -8.08
C PHE A 39 20.35 16.21 -7.82
N ASN A 40 21.32 15.30 -7.97
CA ASN A 40 21.10 13.87 -7.71
C ASN A 40 20.88 13.57 -6.23
N LEU A 41 21.53 14.30 -5.32
CA LEU A 41 21.31 14.15 -3.88
C LEU A 41 19.88 14.54 -3.51
N VAL A 42 19.41 15.70 -4.01
CA VAL A 42 18.03 16.16 -3.81
C VAL A 42 17.04 15.17 -4.43
N GLY A 43 17.31 14.71 -5.66
CA GLY A 43 16.48 13.70 -6.34
C GLY A 43 16.43 12.37 -5.58
N PHE A 44 17.57 11.88 -5.08
CA PHE A 44 17.65 10.66 -4.27
C PHE A 44 16.82 10.80 -2.98
N THR A 45 16.92 11.94 -2.30
CA THR A 45 16.12 12.20 -1.10
C THR A 45 14.63 12.23 -1.42
N ILE A 46 14.19 12.99 -2.43
CA ILE A 46 12.77 13.13 -2.77
C ILE A 46 12.20 11.80 -3.30
N PHE A 47 12.85 11.19 -4.28
CA PHE A 47 12.29 10.02 -4.98
C PHE A 47 12.68 8.69 -4.34
N GLY A 48 13.91 8.56 -3.86
CA GLY A 48 14.39 7.33 -3.22
C GLY A 48 13.86 7.19 -1.80
N ILE A 49 14.06 8.20 -0.96
CA ILE A 49 13.67 8.14 0.46
C ILE A 49 12.18 8.45 0.62
N PHE A 50 11.72 9.61 0.13
CA PHE A 50 10.36 10.05 0.45
C PHE A 50 9.29 9.50 -0.49
N HIS A 51 9.53 9.29 -1.77
CA HIS A 51 8.46 8.81 -2.66
C HIS A 51 8.30 7.28 -2.56
N GLN A 52 9.41 6.54 -2.61
CA GLN A 52 9.41 5.07 -2.60
C GLN A 52 9.56 4.44 -1.21
N GLY A 53 10.08 5.20 -0.22
CA GLY A 53 10.39 4.67 1.10
C GLY A 53 9.19 4.11 1.86
N GLY A 54 7.97 4.57 1.56
CA GLY A 54 6.77 4.06 2.21
C GLY A 54 6.08 2.91 1.49
N ILE A 55 6.21 2.81 0.16
CA ILE A 55 5.50 1.78 -0.62
C ILE A 55 6.09 0.40 -0.32
N ILE A 56 7.42 0.23 -0.41
CA ILE A 56 8.04 -1.09 -0.26
C ILE A 56 7.79 -1.70 1.14
N PRO A 57 7.94 -0.97 2.26
CA PRO A 57 7.66 -1.53 3.58
C PRO A 57 6.18 -1.88 3.77
N VAL A 58 5.24 -1.05 3.29
CA VAL A 58 3.80 -1.37 3.36
C VAL A 58 3.48 -2.66 2.62
N LEU A 59 4.07 -2.85 1.44
CA LEU A 59 3.89 -4.09 0.68
C LEU A 59 4.48 -5.29 1.39
N SER A 60 5.68 -5.15 1.96
CA SER A 60 6.30 -6.22 2.75
C SER A 60 5.46 -6.59 3.96
N HIS A 61 4.84 -5.61 4.64
CA HIS A 61 3.95 -5.82 5.76
C HIS A 61 2.69 -6.58 5.33
N ILE A 62 1.98 -6.08 4.31
CA ILE A 62 0.77 -6.73 3.78
C ILE A 62 1.08 -8.14 3.26
N GLN A 63 2.22 -8.32 2.57
CA GLN A 63 2.64 -9.61 2.04
C GLN A 63 2.94 -10.63 3.13
N HIS A 64 3.51 -10.19 4.26
CA HIS A 64 3.73 -11.05 5.41
C HIS A 64 2.40 -11.56 6.00
N GLU A 65 1.41 -10.67 6.17
CA GLU A 65 0.08 -11.06 6.66
C GLU A 65 -0.63 -12.05 5.73
N ILE A 66 -0.40 -11.94 4.42
CA ILE A 66 -1.05 -12.76 3.40
C ILE A 66 -0.40 -14.15 3.29
N ASN A 67 0.93 -14.22 3.32
CA ASN A 67 1.66 -15.46 3.02
C ASN A 67 1.92 -16.34 4.24
N GLU A 68 1.89 -15.78 5.44
CA GLU A 68 2.27 -16.47 6.66
C GLU A 68 1.16 -16.47 7.74
N PRO A 69 -0.12 -16.75 7.40
CA PRO A 69 -1.13 -16.94 8.42
C PRO A 69 -0.84 -18.23 9.20
N VAL A 70 -0.77 -18.10 10.52
CA VAL A 70 -0.58 -19.19 11.48
C VAL A 70 -1.65 -19.04 12.56
N PHE A 71 -2.40 -20.11 12.84
CA PHE A 71 -3.52 -20.12 13.78
C PHE A 71 -4.64 -19.14 13.41
N CYS A 72 -5.69 -19.66 12.79
CA CYS A 72 -6.94 -18.93 12.58
C CYS A 72 -8.01 -19.41 13.54
N SER A 73 -8.77 -18.49 14.13
CA SER A 73 -9.85 -18.80 15.06
C SER A 73 -11.12 -18.04 14.67
N PHE A 74 -12.26 -18.72 14.80
CA PHE A 74 -13.56 -18.17 14.45
C PHE A 74 -14.15 -17.40 15.64
N TYR A 75 -14.71 -16.23 15.36
CA TYR A 75 -15.39 -15.37 16.32
C TYR A 75 -16.63 -14.79 15.63
N ASP A 76 -17.81 -15.27 16.01
CA ASP A 76 -19.10 -14.86 15.43
C ASP A 76 -19.10 -14.87 13.89
N GLU A 77 -19.07 -13.71 13.24
CA GLU A 77 -19.06 -13.53 11.78
C GLU A 77 -17.66 -13.26 11.21
N HIS A 78 -16.62 -13.48 12.00
CA HIS A 78 -15.24 -13.15 11.68
C HIS A 78 -14.30 -14.34 11.89
N ILE A 79 -13.19 -14.33 11.15
CA ILE A 79 -12.05 -15.22 11.38
C ILE A 79 -10.81 -14.37 11.62
N HIS A 80 -10.10 -14.70 12.70
CA HIS A 80 -8.92 -13.98 13.14
C HIS A 80 -7.70 -14.86 12.88
N CYS A 81 -6.83 -14.46 11.98
CA CYS A 81 -5.62 -15.19 11.64
C CYS A 81 -4.40 -14.44 12.15
N ARG A 82 -3.64 -15.06 13.05
CA ARG A 82 -2.33 -14.52 13.43
C ARG A 82 -1.32 -14.78 12.33
N TYR A 83 -0.21 -14.07 12.33
CA TYR A 83 0.90 -14.30 11.42
C TYR A 83 2.21 -14.44 12.19
N SER A 84 3.12 -15.29 11.70
CA SER A 84 4.39 -15.58 12.36
C SER A 84 5.54 -15.59 11.37
N TYR A 85 6.65 -14.96 11.74
CA TYR A 85 7.92 -15.02 11.02
C TYR A 85 8.64 -16.39 11.16
N SER A 86 8.15 -17.27 12.04
CA SER A 86 8.76 -18.57 12.35
C SER A 86 8.12 -19.71 11.56
N LEU A 87 8.90 -20.33 10.66
CA LEU A 87 8.51 -21.51 9.88
C LEU A 87 8.33 -22.79 10.73
N LYS A 88 8.70 -22.77 12.02
CA LYS A 88 8.64 -23.95 12.90
C LYS A 88 7.26 -24.19 13.52
N ASP A 89 6.35 -23.23 13.42
CA ASP A 89 5.02 -23.27 14.05
C ASP A 89 3.89 -23.56 13.04
N LYS A 90 4.21 -24.15 11.88
CA LYS A 90 3.22 -24.50 10.86
C LYS A 90 2.42 -25.75 11.26
N GLU A 91 1.53 -25.60 12.23
CA GLU A 91 0.36 -26.48 12.34
C GLU A 91 -0.72 -25.91 11.40
N ILE A 92 -0.71 -26.40 10.16
CA ILE A 92 -1.53 -25.93 9.05
C ILE A 92 -2.92 -26.54 9.19
N ASP A 93 -3.85 -25.82 9.82
CA ASP A 93 -5.28 -26.11 9.70
C ASP A 93 -5.93 -25.13 8.71
N SER A 94 -5.53 -25.18 7.43
CA SER A 94 -6.04 -24.24 6.43
C SER A 94 -6.65 -24.95 5.22
N GLN A 95 -7.87 -25.44 5.44
CA GLN A 95 -8.80 -25.83 4.37
C GLN A 95 -9.53 -24.63 3.73
N PHE A 96 -9.35 -23.42 4.25
CA PHE A 96 -10.07 -22.22 3.81
C PHE A 96 -9.19 -21.26 3.00
N LYS A 97 -9.84 -20.52 2.10
CA LYS A 97 -9.23 -19.52 1.23
C LYS A 97 -9.52 -18.11 1.75
N LEU A 98 -8.47 -17.42 2.19
CA LEU A 98 -8.54 -16.06 2.75
C LEU A 98 -8.36 -15.02 1.64
N ARG A 99 -9.39 -14.22 1.35
CA ARG A 99 -9.34 -13.18 0.30
C ARG A 99 -8.98 -11.82 0.89
N THR A 100 -7.94 -11.19 0.36
CA THR A 100 -7.60 -9.78 0.65
C THR A 100 -7.83 -8.92 -0.60
N ASN A 101 -8.73 -7.94 -0.50
CA ASN A 101 -8.97 -6.94 -1.54
C ASN A 101 -8.11 -5.71 -1.23
N LEU A 102 -7.13 -5.40 -2.08
CA LEU A 102 -6.23 -4.26 -1.94
C LEU A 102 -6.62 -3.15 -2.90
N ILE A 103 -7.08 -2.02 -2.35
CA ILE A 103 -7.46 -0.83 -3.10
C ILE A 103 -6.35 0.21 -2.94
N PHE A 104 -5.71 0.61 -4.04
CA PHE A 104 -4.73 1.69 -4.06
C PHE A 104 -5.41 2.98 -4.52
N TYR A 105 -5.33 4.04 -3.71
CA TYR A 105 -5.97 5.33 -4.01
C TYR A 105 -4.98 6.47 -3.86
N LYS A 106 -4.88 7.31 -4.91
CA LYS A 106 -3.93 8.44 -4.97
C LYS A 106 -2.50 8.03 -4.65
N THR A 107 -2.13 6.81 -4.98
CA THR A 107 -0.76 6.32 -4.87
C THR A 107 -0.52 5.28 -5.96
N TYR A 108 0.74 4.97 -6.22
CA TYR A 108 1.12 4.01 -7.24
C TYR A 108 0.78 2.59 -6.78
N MET A 109 0.00 1.86 -7.60
CA MET A 109 -0.11 0.41 -7.42
C MET A 109 1.21 -0.25 -7.86
N PRO A 110 1.88 -0.99 -6.98
CA PRO A 110 3.13 -1.65 -7.31
C PRO A 110 2.90 -2.84 -8.25
N PRO A 111 3.95 -3.28 -8.98
CA PRO A 111 3.86 -4.47 -9.80
C PRO A 111 3.36 -5.67 -8.99
N GLN A 112 2.27 -6.29 -9.44
CA GLN A 112 1.57 -7.34 -8.69
C GLN A 112 2.49 -8.51 -8.33
N HIS A 113 3.44 -8.84 -9.21
CA HIS A 113 4.42 -9.91 -8.97
C HIS A 113 5.24 -9.70 -7.69
N LEU A 114 5.47 -8.46 -7.23
CA LEU A 114 6.15 -8.21 -5.95
C LEU A 114 5.33 -8.72 -4.76
N LEU A 115 4.01 -8.62 -4.83
CA LEU A 115 3.11 -9.09 -3.77
C LEU A 115 2.74 -10.56 -3.91
N THR A 116 2.61 -11.06 -5.15
CA THR A 116 2.16 -12.41 -5.45
C THR A 116 3.28 -13.45 -5.54
N MET A 117 4.56 -13.07 -5.36
CA MET A 117 5.74 -13.95 -5.48
C MET A 117 5.69 -15.27 -4.66
N ARG A 118 4.81 -15.38 -3.64
CA ARG A 118 4.57 -16.61 -2.87
C ARG A 118 3.15 -17.16 -2.94
N LEU A 119 2.24 -16.50 -3.66
CA LEU A 119 0.90 -17.03 -3.93
C LEU A 119 1.00 -18.02 -5.11
N GLY A 120 1.66 -19.16 -4.90
CA GLY A 120 1.54 -20.28 -5.83
C GLY A 120 0.09 -20.75 -5.91
N ASP A 121 -0.31 -21.37 -7.03
CA ASP A 121 -1.70 -21.77 -7.34
C ASP A 121 -2.41 -22.66 -6.28
N GLU A 122 -1.70 -23.09 -5.23
CA GLU A 122 -2.19 -23.90 -4.09
C GLU A 122 -2.25 -23.14 -2.75
N GLY A 123 -2.16 -21.79 -2.77
CA GLY A 123 -2.14 -20.97 -1.55
C GLY A 123 -3.47 -20.88 -0.81
N THR A 124 -3.41 -20.84 0.52
CA THR A 124 -4.53 -20.60 1.45
C THR A 124 -5.02 -19.14 1.41
N SER A 125 -4.37 -18.28 0.64
CA SER A 125 -4.66 -16.86 0.52
C SER A 125 -4.84 -16.44 -0.94
N ALA A 126 -5.78 -15.54 -1.19
CA ALA A 126 -6.05 -14.93 -2.48
C ALA A 126 -6.00 -13.40 -2.37
N VAL A 127 -5.47 -12.74 -3.40
CA VAL A 127 -5.34 -11.28 -3.39
C VAL A 127 -5.97 -10.71 -4.65
N THR A 128 -6.83 -9.71 -4.46
CA THR A 128 -7.45 -8.95 -5.56
C THR A 128 -6.95 -7.51 -5.50
N PHE A 129 -6.58 -6.96 -6.65
CA PHE A 129 -6.01 -5.63 -6.77
C PHE A 129 -6.99 -4.67 -7.45
N VAL A 130 -7.15 -3.47 -6.88
CA VAL A 130 -7.89 -2.36 -7.49
C VAL A 130 -7.02 -1.11 -7.46
N ASP A 131 -6.53 -0.70 -8.63
CA ASP A 131 -5.83 0.57 -8.79
C ASP A 131 -6.82 1.67 -9.17
N LEU A 132 -7.02 2.63 -8.26
CA LEU A 132 -7.82 3.82 -8.52
C LEU A 132 -6.97 5.01 -8.97
N ALA A 133 -5.63 4.92 -8.86
CA ALA A 133 -4.67 5.95 -9.25
C ALA A 133 -5.15 7.37 -8.86
N GLY A 134 -5.57 8.17 -9.84
CA GLY A 134 -6.05 9.54 -9.67
C GLY A 134 -7.56 9.74 -9.61
N ALA A 135 -8.37 8.68 -9.51
CA ALA A 135 -9.82 8.74 -9.62
C ALA A 135 -10.47 9.73 -8.63
N PRO A 136 -11.66 10.28 -8.95
CA PRO A 136 -12.41 11.12 -8.04
C PRO A 136 -13.01 10.32 -6.87
N LEU A 137 -13.31 11.01 -5.77
CA LEU A 137 -13.77 10.39 -4.52
C LEU A 137 -15.07 9.58 -4.67
N ASN A 138 -15.96 9.97 -5.60
CA ASN A 138 -17.18 9.22 -5.89
C ASN A 138 -16.91 7.82 -6.47
N VAL A 139 -15.82 7.66 -7.23
CA VAL A 139 -15.37 6.36 -7.73
C VAL A 139 -14.84 5.52 -6.58
N LEU A 140 -14.03 6.10 -5.69
CA LEU A 140 -13.60 5.42 -4.46
C LEU A 140 -14.80 4.95 -3.64
N GLN A 141 -15.79 5.84 -3.41
CA GLN A 141 -17.01 5.50 -2.68
C GLN A 141 -17.76 4.32 -3.31
N LYS A 142 -17.91 4.32 -4.63
CA LYS A 142 -18.56 3.22 -5.34
C LYS A 142 -17.77 1.91 -5.19
N THR A 143 -16.45 1.98 -5.27
CA THR A 143 -15.57 0.81 -5.12
C THR A 143 -15.63 0.24 -3.72
N VAL A 144 -15.47 1.05 -2.66
CA VAL A 144 -15.51 0.53 -1.28
C VAL A 144 -16.89 -0.04 -0.91
N ASN A 145 -17.97 0.53 -1.44
CA ASN A 145 -19.33 0.01 -1.22
C ASN A 145 -19.60 -1.34 -1.90
N ALA A 146 -18.74 -1.78 -2.82
CA ALA A 146 -18.88 -3.08 -3.49
C ALA A 146 -18.29 -4.24 -2.66
N TYR A 147 -17.63 -3.94 -1.54
CA TYR A 147 -16.98 -4.93 -0.67
C TYR A 147 -17.58 -4.91 0.73
N HIS A 148 -17.45 -6.02 1.46
CA HIS A 148 -17.84 -6.07 2.87
C HIS A 148 -16.72 -5.56 3.78
N GLY A 149 -17.10 -4.87 4.85
CA GLY A 149 -16.19 -4.43 5.90
C GLY A 149 -16.11 -5.44 7.03
N VAL A 150 -15.17 -5.27 7.95
CA VAL A 150 -15.13 -6.03 9.21
C VAL A 150 -15.85 -5.27 10.31
N SER A 151 -16.34 -5.94 11.35
CA SER A 151 -16.98 -5.24 12.45
C SER A 151 -15.96 -4.44 13.25
N ALA A 152 -16.31 -3.22 13.67
CA ALA A 152 -15.48 -2.39 14.54
C ALA A 152 -15.17 -3.08 15.87
N SER A 153 -16.11 -3.88 16.38
CA SER A 153 -15.98 -4.68 17.60
C SER A 153 -14.91 -5.77 17.47
N ALA A 154 -14.77 -6.37 16.27
CA ALA A 154 -13.76 -7.39 15.99
C ALA A 154 -12.32 -6.85 16.06
N ILE A 155 -12.12 -5.53 15.94
CA ILE A 155 -10.80 -4.88 15.96
C ILE A 155 -10.42 -4.42 17.39
N GLN A 156 -11.28 -4.60 18.39
CA GLN A 156 -11.20 -3.84 19.65
C GLN A 156 -10.34 -4.47 20.76
N SER A 157 -9.53 -5.51 20.49
CA SER A 157 -8.66 -6.10 21.53
C SER A 157 -7.17 -5.87 21.27
N ASP A 158 -6.45 -5.38 22.29
CA ASP A 158 -4.97 -5.30 22.32
C ASP A 158 -4.30 -6.68 22.13
N VAL A 159 -5.04 -7.78 22.37
CA VAL A 159 -4.61 -9.18 22.16
C VAL A 159 -4.53 -9.54 20.66
N MET A 160 -5.05 -8.68 19.78
CA MET A 160 -5.17 -8.89 18.34
C MET A 160 -4.32 -7.95 17.48
N SER A 161 -3.37 -7.21 18.07
CA SER A 161 -2.51 -6.29 17.33
C SER A 161 -1.71 -6.94 16.19
N ASN A 162 -1.56 -8.28 16.21
CA ASN A 162 -0.89 -9.08 15.18
C ASN A 162 -1.83 -10.09 14.50
N ALA A 163 -3.11 -9.74 14.32
CA ALA A 163 -4.07 -10.60 13.65
C ALA A 163 -4.71 -9.90 12.44
N ALA A 164 -4.71 -10.60 11.31
CA ALA A 164 -5.54 -10.28 10.16
C ALA A 164 -6.97 -10.76 10.42
N ILE A 165 -7.93 -9.82 10.34
CA ILE A 165 -9.35 -10.10 10.54
C ILE A 165 -10.02 -10.18 9.18
N PHE A 166 -10.82 -11.22 8.97
CA PHE A 166 -11.64 -11.39 7.78
C PHE A 166 -13.10 -11.59 8.20
N LYS A 167 -14.01 -11.05 7.39
CA LYS A 167 -15.45 -11.28 7.52
C LYS A 167 -15.85 -12.53 6.76
N ILE A 168 -16.78 -13.28 7.34
CA ILE A 168 -17.46 -14.40 6.68
C ILE A 168 -18.55 -13.80 5.79
N THR A 169 -18.40 -13.95 4.48
CA THR A 169 -19.41 -13.52 3.50
C THR A 169 -20.63 -14.46 3.55
N PRO A 170 -21.80 -14.03 3.03
CA PRO A 170 -22.98 -14.89 2.93
C PRO A 170 -22.74 -16.20 2.16
N ASN A 171 -21.73 -16.23 1.29
CA ASN A 171 -21.34 -17.40 0.51
C ASN A 171 -20.37 -18.33 1.25
N GLY A 172 -20.00 -18.00 2.49
CA GLY A 172 -19.01 -18.73 3.28
C GLY A 172 -17.55 -18.47 2.89
N GLU A 173 -17.28 -17.51 1.99
CA GLU A 173 -15.91 -17.04 1.72
C GLU A 173 -15.44 -16.09 2.82
N PHE A 174 -14.13 -16.06 3.06
CA PHE A 174 -13.51 -15.15 4.02
C PHE A 174 -12.88 -13.98 3.28
N GLU A 175 -13.29 -12.75 3.58
CA GLU A 175 -12.73 -11.57 2.91
C GLU A 175 -12.38 -10.43 3.86
N ARG A 176 -11.36 -9.67 3.49
CA ARG A 176 -11.03 -8.38 4.08
C ARG A 176 -10.70 -7.39 2.99
N THR A 177 -11.01 -6.12 3.24
CA THR A 177 -10.78 -5.04 2.28
C THR A 177 -9.87 -3.99 2.90
N LEU A 178 -8.71 -3.77 2.28
CA LEU A 178 -7.73 -2.79 2.71
C LEU A 178 -7.63 -1.66 1.67
N LEU A 179 -7.65 -0.43 2.15
CA LEU A 179 -7.40 0.77 1.36
C LEU A 179 -6.00 1.30 1.69
N VAL A 180 -5.18 1.48 0.67
CA VAL A 180 -3.83 2.06 0.76
C VAL A 180 -3.88 3.46 0.16
N ALA A 181 -3.65 4.48 1.00
CA ALA A 181 -3.71 5.88 0.58
C ALA A 181 -2.71 6.75 1.37
N PRO A 182 -2.12 7.79 0.75
CA PRO A 182 -1.30 8.76 1.47
C PRO A 182 -2.11 9.49 2.55
N SER A 183 -1.48 9.82 3.69
CA SER A 183 -2.13 10.50 4.82
C SER A 183 -2.68 11.89 4.47
N VAL A 184 -2.06 12.56 3.51
CA VAL A 184 -2.47 13.89 3.01
C VAL A 184 -3.81 13.88 2.25
N VAL A 185 -4.30 12.71 1.87
CA VAL A 185 -5.56 12.57 1.14
C VAL A 185 -6.73 12.72 2.12
N ASP A 186 -7.58 13.70 1.85
CA ASP A 186 -8.80 13.90 2.62
C ASP A 186 -9.85 12.82 2.26
N LEU A 187 -10.03 11.88 3.18
CA LEU A 187 -11.05 10.83 3.12
C LEU A 187 -12.28 11.16 3.96
N GLY A 188 -12.34 12.32 4.63
CA GLY A 188 -13.46 12.73 5.47
C GLY A 188 -14.83 12.75 4.77
N PRO A 189 -14.94 13.13 3.48
CA PRO A 189 -16.22 13.08 2.76
C PRO A 189 -16.67 11.67 2.35
N LEU A 190 -15.86 10.63 2.60
CA LEU A 190 -16.23 9.24 2.33
C LEU A 190 -17.27 8.79 3.37
N LYS A 191 -18.41 8.25 2.91
CA LYS A 191 -19.46 7.68 3.78
C LYS A 191 -19.06 6.34 4.38
N ALA A 192 -18.11 5.64 3.75
CA ALA A 192 -17.62 4.37 4.25
C ALA A 192 -16.75 4.59 5.49
N ARG A 193 -16.93 3.73 6.49
CA ARG A 193 -16.15 3.77 7.72
C ARG A 193 -14.80 3.08 7.48
N LEU A 194 -13.72 3.77 7.81
CA LEU A 194 -12.35 3.29 7.65
C LEU A 194 -11.62 3.39 8.99
N LYS A 195 -10.80 2.39 9.31
CA LYS A 195 -9.89 2.44 10.46
C LYS A 195 -8.47 2.18 10.02
N ILE A 196 -7.55 3.05 10.42
CA ILE A 196 -6.12 2.84 10.17
C ILE A 196 -5.67 1.62 10.97
N ILE A 197 -5.01 0.67 10.29
CA ILE A 197 -4.41 -0.51 10.90
C ILE A 197 -2.88 -0.48 10.82
N HIS A 198 -2.32 0.27 9.86
CA HIS A 198 -0.88 0.43 9.71
C HIS A 198 -0.56 1.79 9.10
N GLN A 199 0.53 2.40 9.54
CA GLN A 199 1.07 3.65 8.98
C GLN A 199 2.56 3.49 8.75
N GLN A 200 3.00 3.86 7.54
CA GLN A 200 4.40 3.82 7.17
C GLN A 200 4.88 5.22 6.81
N TRP A 201 5.90 5.68 7.53
CA TRP A 201 6.55 6.96 7.22
C TRP A 201 7.40 6.87 5.95
N GLY A 202 7.58 8.01 5.29
CA GLY A 202 8.45 8.14 4.12
C GLY A 202 7.69 7.96 2.82
N HIS A 203 6.45 8.48 2.74
CA HIS A 203 5.67 8.50 1.52
C HIS A 203 5.19 9.91 1.15
N LEU A 204 5.81 10.48 0.13
CA LEU A 204 5.51 11.77 -0.48
C LEU A 204 4.68 11.54 -1.75
N ASN A 205 3.47 12.07 -1.75
CA ASN A 205 2.69 12.23 -2.98
C ASN A 205 2.87 13.65 -3.53
N THR A 206 3.45 13.76 -4.72
CA THR A 206 3.73 15.05 -5.38
C THR A 206 2.49 15.79 -5.86
N ASP A 207 1.34 15.13 -6.01
CA ASP A 207 0.06 15.77 -6.36
C ASP A 207 -0.44 16.71 -5.24
N TYR A 208 0.04 16.54 -4.01
CA TYR A 208 -0.34 17.32 -2.83
C TYR A 208 0.87 18.04 -2.19
N PHE A 209 1.88 18.37 -3.00
CA PHE A 209 3.12 18.98 -2.51
C PHE A 209 2.88 20.31 -1.76
N ASP A 210 1.87 21.08 -2.18
CA ASP A 210 1.43 22.32 -1.54
C ASP A 210 1.00 22.10 -0.08
N ARG A 211 0.26 21.03 0.18
CA ARG A 211 -0.19 20.65 1.54
C ARG A 211 0.96 20.11 2.38
N ILE A 212 1.86 19.36 1.76
CA ILE A 212 3.02 18.78 2.45
C ILE A 212 3.99 19.87 2.91
N ILE A 213 4.14 20.97 2.16
CA ILE A 213 4.94 22.12 2.61
C ILE A 213 4.33 22.77 3.86
N GLN A 214 3.01 22.79 3.98
CA GLN A 214 2.31 23.38 5.12
C GLN A 214 2.40 22.51 6.37
N ASP A 215 2.28 21.19 6.21
CA ASP A 215 2.37 20.22 7.31
C ASP A 215 3.17 18.97 6.89
N PRO A 216 4.52 19.04 6.94
CA PRO A 216 5.37 17.97 6.43
C PRO A 216 5.42 16.75 7.34
N ILE A 217 5.16 16.90 8.64
CA ILE A 217 5.28 15.77 9.57
C ILE A 217 4.13 14.81 9.34
N ASP A 218 2.89 15.29 9.33
CA ASP A 218 1.71 14.43 9.26
C ASP A 218 1.36 13.99 7.82
N SER A 219 1.93 14.66 6.80
CA SER A 219 1.61 14.40 5.39
C SER A 219 2.54 13.40 4.68
N LEU A 220 3.59 12.91 5.34
CA LEU A 220 4.60 12.00 4.76
C LEU A 220 4.36 10.53 5.07
N TYR A 221 3.11 10.13 5.32
CA TYR A 221 2.75 8.76 5.63
C TYR A 221 1.96 8.09 4.51
N LEU A 222 2.17 6.79 4.37
CA LEU A 222 1.29 5.89 3.64
C LEU A 222 0.49 5.09 4.65
N ASN A 223 -0.82 5.29 4.63
CA ASN A 223 -1.73 4.64 5.56
C ASN A 223 -2.39 3.41 4.89
N VAL A 224 -2.54 2.36 5.68
CA VAL A 224 -3.36 1.20 5.35
C VAL A 224 -4.58 1.23 6.25
N TYR A 225 -5.75 1.33 5.63
CA TYR A 225 -7.03 1.32 6.30
C TYR A 225 -7.72 -0.02 6.09
N THR A 226 -8.36 -0.54 7.12
CA THR A 226 -9.38 -1.59 6.96
C THR A 226 -10.75 -0.98 6.78
N LEU A 227 -11.56 -1.56 5.89
CA LEU A 227 -12.96 -1.21 5.71
C LEU A 227 -13.79 -1.74 6.88
N LEU A 228 -14.61 -0.89 7.49
CA LEU A 228 -15.54 -1.28 8.53
C LEU A 228 -16.94 -1.46 7.97
N ASP A 229 -17.72 -2.35 8.60
CA ASP A 229 -19.14 -2.48 8.29
C ASP A 229 -19.89 -1.17 8.55
N SER A 230 -20.90 -0.91 7.72
CA SER A 230 -21.71 0.31 7.82
C SER A 230 -22.72 0.28 8.97
N THR A 231 -22.97 -0.89 9.56
CA THR A 231 -24.04 -1.15 10.54
C THR A 231 -23.60 -1.12 12.00
N ASP A 232 -22.30 -0.97 12.26
CA ASP A 232 -21.75 -0.76 13.60
C ASP A 232 -21.85 0.70 14.05
#